data_AF-A0A359AXR3-F1
#
_entry.id   AF-A0A359AXR3-F1
#
_cell.length_a   1.000
_cell.length_b   1.000
_cell.length_c   1.000
_cell.angle_alpha   90.00
_cell.angle_beta   90.00
_cell.angle_gamma   90.00
#
_symmetry.space_group_name_H-M   'P 1'
#
loop_
_entity.id
_entity.type
_entity.pdbx_description
1 polymer ?
#
loop_
_entity_poly.entity_id
_entity_poly.type
_entity_poly.pdbx_seq_one_letter_code
_entity_poly.pdbx_strand_id
1 'polypeptide(L)'
;ILDSRGNPTVEVDVLTESGAFGRAAVPSGASTGENEALELRDGDKKRYGGKGVLKAVANINDVIAPALVGLNVLEQTKIDAKLLELDGTKTKSNLGANALLGVSLAVAKAGANYLGLPLYRYIGGTNTYVLPVPMM
;
A
#
# COMPACT_ATOMS: atom_id res chain seq x y z
N ILE A 1 -11.68 4.72 0.72
CA ILE A 1 -12.62 3.92 1.55
C ILE A 1 -12.63 4.46 2.99
N LEU A 2 -13.29 3.78 3.94
CA LEU A 2 -13.25 4.14 5.38
C LEU A 2 -12.59 3.03 6.20
N ASP A 3 -11.86 3.42 7.25
CA ASP A 3 -11.31 2.50 8.27
C ASP A 3 -12.39 2.08 9.28
N SER A 4 -12.04 1.19 10.21
CA SER A 4 -12.95 0.69 11.26
C SER A 4 -13.46 1.77 12.22
N ARG A 5 -12.84 2.97 12.22
CA ARG A 5 -13.23 4.14 13.02
C ARG A 5 -14.02 5.16 12.21
N GLY A 6 -14.37 4.85 10.96
CA GLY A 6 -15.08 5.75 10.06
C GLY A 6 -14.24 6.90 9.50
N ASN A 7 -12.90 6.83 9.60
CA ASN A 7 -12.02 7.84 9.00
C ASN A 7 -11.62 7.41 7.57
N PRO A 8 -11.38 8.36 6.65
CA PRO A 8 -10.89 8.03 5.32
C PRO A 8 -9.58 7.26 5.36
N THR A 9 -9.45 6.26 4.51
CA THR A 9 -8.17 5.59 4.21
C THR A 9 -8.10 5.19 2.73
N VAL A 10 -6.90 4.83 2.30
CA VAL A 10 -6.56 4.47 0.92
C VAL A 10 -6.83 2.98 0.69
N GLU A 11 -7.40 2.68 -0.48
CA GLU A 11 -7.45 1.35 -1.07
C GLU A 11 -6.82 1.44 -2.45
N VAL A 12 -5.96 0.46 -2.78
CA VAL A 12 -5.26 0.40 -4.05
C VAL A 12 -5.57 -0.92 -4.74
N ASP A 13 -5.86 -0.83 -6.03
CA ASP A 13 -6.05 -1.94 -6.93
C ASP A 13 -4.89 -2.01 -7.94
N VAL A 14 -4.37 -3.21 -8.14
CA VAL A 14 -3.35 -3.53 -9.15
C VAL A 14 -3.90 -4.62 -10.05
N LEU A 15 -3.88 -4.37 -11.36
CA LEU A 15 -4.28 -5.32 -12.40
C LEU A 15 -3.09 -5.59 -13.32
N THR A 16 -2.81 -6.86 -13.59
CA THR A 16 -1.77 -7.26 -14.54
C THR A 16 -2.35 -7.53 -15.92
N GLU A 17 -1.49 -7.58 -16.93
CA GLU A 17 -1.86 -7.95 -18.31
C GLU A 17 -2.47 -9.37 -18.42
N SER A 18 -2.11 -10.27 -17.49
CA SER A 18 -2.69 -11.61 -17.42
C SER A 18 -4.09 -11.64 -16.79
N GLY A 19 -4.60 -10.50 -16.34
CA GLY A 19 -5.83 -10.39 -15.56
C GLY A 19 -5.67 -10.73 -14.07
N ALA A 20 -4.46 -10.93 -13.57
CA ALA A 20 -4.25 -11.14 -12.14
C ALA A 20 -4.51 -9.85 -11.37
N PHE A 21 -5.14 -9.97 -10.20
CA PHE A 21 -5.68 -8.84 -9.46
C PHE A 21 -5.21 -8.85 -8.00
N GLY A 22 -4.86 -7.67 -7.49
CA GLY A 22 -4.52 -7.44 -6.10
C GLY A 22 -5.15 -6.17 -5.55
N ARG A 23 -5.80 -6.27 -4.39
CA ARG A 23 -6.41 -5.14 -3.67
C ARG A 23 -5.87 -5.01 -2.26
N ALA A 24 -5.46 -3.83 -1.85
CA ALA A 24 -5.00 -3.57 -0.49
C ALA A 24 -5.59 -2.28 0.09
N ALA A 25 -6.22 -2.41 1.25
CA ALA A 25 -6.61 -1.30 2.11
C ALA A 25 -5.51 -1.05 3.14
N VAL A 26 -5.20 0.22 3.39
CA VAL A 26 -4.13 0.61 4.31
C VAL A 26 -4.72 0.93 5.69
N PRO A 27 -4.24 0.30 6.78
CA PRO A 27 -4.68 0.66 8.12
C PRO A 27 -4.12 2.03 8.53
N SER A 28 -4.82 2.70 9.45
CA SER A 28 -4.33 3.94 10.05
C SER A 28 -4.35 3.81 11.58
N GLY A 29 -3.22 4.11 12.20
CA GLY A 29 -3.07 4.11 13.66
C GLY A 29 -3.78 5.30 14.32
N ALA A 30 -4.08 5.19 15.61
CA ALA A 30 -4.45 6.35 16.44
C ALA A 30 -3.23 6.99 17.10
N SER A 31 -2.27 6.15 17.48
CA SER A 31 -1.03 6.51 18.16
C SER A 31 0.11 6.31 17.18
N THR A 32 0.54 7.40 16.56
CA THR A 32 1.72 7.42 15.67
C THR A 32 2.91 7.89 16.47
N GLY A 33 3.96 7.07 16.57
CA GLY A 33 5.25 7.50 17.12
C GLY A 33 5.88 8.60 16.27
N GLU A 34 6.67 9.47 16.90
CA GLU A 34 7.31 10.64 16.25
C GLU A 34 8.29 10.25 15.13
N ASN A 35 8.75 9.00 15.10
CA ASN A 35 9.70 8.45 14.13
C ASN A 35 9.05 7.53 13.08
N GLU A 36 7.71 7.47 13.01
CA GLU A 36 7.01 6.65 12.02
C GLU A 36 7.05 7.28 10.62
N ALA A 37 6.85 6.45 9.60
CA ALA A 37 6.61 6.94 8.25
C ALA A 37 5.31 7.75 8.19
N LEU A 38 5.30 8.85 7.46
CA LEU A 38 4.23 9.84 7.56
C LEU A 38 3.04 9.49 6.66
N GLU A 39 1.87 9.29 7.29
CA GLU A 39 0.60 9.18 6.59
C GLU A 39 0.20 10.54 5.99
N LEU A 40 -0.07 10.58 4.68
CA LEU A 40 -0.50 11.80 4.01
C LEU A 40 -2.02 12.00 4.15
N ARG A 41 -2.40 13.14 4.73
CA ARG A 41 -3.79 13.60 4.89
C ARG A 41 -4.04 14.90 4.12
N ASP A 42 -5.30 15.14 3.77
CA ASP A 42 -5.70 16.29 2.96
C ASP A 42 -5.58 17.61 3.71
N GLY A 43 -5.91 17.63 5.01
CA GLY A 43 -5.95 18.83 5.85
C GLY A 43 -7.18 19.73 5.62
N ASP A 44 -8.06 19.38 4.68
CA ASP A 44 -9.30 20.12 4.42
C ASP A 44 -10.35 19.88 5.51
N LYS A 45 -10.54 20.85 6.40
CA LYS A 45 -11.49 20.78 7.51
C LYS A 45 -12.95 20.56 7.06
N LYS A 46 -13.30 20.91 5.82
CA LYS A 46 -14.66 20.69 5.28
C LYS A 46 -14.94 19.23 4.98
N ARG A 47 -13.91 18.39 4.86
CA ARG A 47 -14.02 16.95 4.56
C ARG A 47 -13.41 16.11 5.67
N TYR A 48 -14.26 15.38 6.38
CA TYR A 48 -13.85 14.49 7.47
C TYR A 48 -12.94 15.18 8.51
N GLY A 49 -13.16 16.48 8.76
CA GLY A 49 -12.37 17.27 9.71
C GLY A 49 -10.88 17.37 9.37
N GLY A 50 -10.51 17.29 8.09
CA GLY A 50 -9.10 17.32 7.64
C GLY A 50 -8.47 15.95 7.42
N LYS A 51 -9.18 14.85 7.76
CA LYS A 51 -8.66 13.48 7.66
C LYS A 51 -8.84 12.84 6.29
N GLY A 52 -9.27 13.59 5.28
CA GLY A 52 -9.30 13.10 3.90
C GLY A 52 -7.94 12.55 3.44
N VAL A 53 -7.94 11.72 2.41
CA VAL A 53 -6.73 11.10 1.83
C VAL A 53 -6.68 11.24 0.30
N LEU A 54 -7.43 12.20 -0.26
CA LEU A 54 -7.48 12.42 -1.71
C LEU A 54 -6.13 12.78 -2.30
N LYS A 55 -5.26 13.49 -1.58
CA LYS A 55 -3.87 13.76 -2.00
C LYS A 55 -3.07 12.46 -2.18
N ALA A 56 -3.18 11.53 -1.22
CA ALA A 56 -2.53 10.23 -1.32
C ALA A 56 -3.09 9.41 -2.49
N VAL A 57 -4.41 9.45 -2.72
CA VAL A 57 -5.05 8.81 -3.88
C VAL A 57 -4.55 9.41 -5.20
N ALA A 58 -4.43 10.75 -5.29
CA ALA A 58 -3.89 11.42 -6.46
C ALA A 58 -2.43 11.01 -6.71
N ASN A 59 -1.59 10.98 -5.67
CA ASN A 59 -0.21 10.51 -5.78
C ASN A 59 -0.13 9.08 -6.34
N ILE A 60 -1.06 8.19 -5.96
CA ILE A 60 -1.12 6.84 -6.51
C ILE A 60 -1.43 6.86 -8.01
N ASN A 61 -2.50 7.55 -8.39
CA ASN A 61 -3.00 7.50 -9.77
C ASN A 61 -2.13 8.30 -10.75
N ASP A 62 -1.61 9.45 -10.32
CA ASP A 62 -0.99 10.43 -11.22
C ASP A 62 0.54 10.34 -11.23
N VAL A 63 1.16 9.78 -10.17
CA VAL A 63 2.63 9.71 -10.04
C VAL A 63 3.12 8.28 -9.97
N ILE A 64 2.59 7.48 -9.03
CA ILE A 64 3.07 6.12 -8.80
C ILE A 64 2.66 5.19 -9.96
N ALA A 65 1.39 5.18 -10.35
CA ALA A 65 0.89 4.27 -11.37
C ALA A 65 1.65 4.43 -12.70
N PRO A 66 1.83 5.63 -13.28
CA PRO A 66 2.60 5.78 -14.52
C PRO A 66 4.05 5.31 -14.40
N ALA A 67 4.66 5.43 -13.22
CA ALA A 67 6.05 5.03 -13.00
C ALA A 67 6.24 3.51 -12.80
N LEU A 68 5.17 2.77 -12.47
CA LEU A 68 5.21 1.32 -12.24
C LEU A 68 4.60 0.50 -13.37
N VAL A 69 3.77 1.09 -14.23
CA VAL A 69 3.22 0.39 -15.40
C VAL A 69 4.35 -0.19 -16.26
N GLY A 70 4.22 -1.48 -16.61
CA GLY A 70 5.23 -2.24 -17.35
C GLY A 70 6.26 -2.95 -16.48
N LEU A 71 6.28 -2.73 -15.16
CA LEU A 71 7.09 -3.52 -14.25
C LEU A 71 6.43 -4.86 -13.91
N ASN A 72 7.26 -5.88 -13.67
CA ASN A 72 6.80 -7.21 -13.32
C ASN A 72 6.39 -7.27 -11.84
N VAL A 73 5.14 -7.64 -11.55
CA VAL A 73 4.60 -7.77 -10.19
C VAL A 73 5.32 -8.79 -9.31
N LEU A 74 6.10 -9.69 -9.90
CA LEU A 74 6.94 -10.65 -9.18
C LEU A 74 8.24 -10.05 -8.65
N GLU A 75 8.63 -8.85 -9.10
CA GLU A 75 9.84 -8.15 -8.67
C GLU A 75 9.55 -7.20 -7.49
N GLN A 76 8.98 -7.72 -6.40
CA GLN A 76 8.52 -6.92 -5.25
C GLN A 76 9.59 -5.94 -4.73
N THR A 77 10.82 -6.41 -4.51
CA THR A 77 11.93 -5.57 -4.01
C THR A 77 12.27 -4.42 -4.96
N LYS A 78 12.18 -4.65 -6.27
CA LYS A 78 12.44 -3.62 -7.29
C LYS A 78 11.33 -2.58 -7.32
N ILE A 79 10.08 -3.02 -7.21
CA ILE A 79 8.92 -2.12 -7.13
C ILE A 79 9.00 -1.27 -5.87
N ASP A 80 9.27 -1.88 -4.71
CA ASP A 80 9.40 -1.15 -3.45
C ASP A 80 10.60 -0.19 -3.47
N ALA A 81 11.73 -0.58 -4.05
CA ALA A 81 12.87 0.33 -4.25
C ALA A 81 12.49 1.51 -5.16
N LYS A 82 11.73 1.27 -6.24
CA LYS A 82 11.25 2.32 -7.13
C LYS A 82 10.29 3.27 -6.42
N LEU A 83 9.38 2.75 -5.59
CA LEU A 83 8.48 3.55 -4.75
C LEU A 83 9.25 4.47 -3.79
N LEU A 84 10.30 3.96 -3.15
CA LEU A 84 11.16 4.75 -2.27
C LEU A 84 11.95 5.82 -3.02
N GLU A 85 12.48 5.48 -4.20
CA GLU A 85 13.18 6.42 -5.08
C GLU A 85 12.25 7.56 -5.53
N LEU A 86 11.02 7.22 -5.94
CA LEU A 86 10.01 8.18 -6.39
C LEU A 86 9.58 9.15 -5.30
N ASP A 87 9.45 8.68 -4.05
CA ASP A 87 9.15 9.56 -2.92
C ASP A 87 10.36 10.46 -2.59
N GLY A 88 11.56 9.89 -2.59
CA GLY A 88 12.81 10.63 -2.39
C GLY A 88 13.06 11.12 -0.97
N THR A 89 12.18 10.82 0.00
CA THR A 89 12.38 11.18 1.41
C THR A 89 12.55 9.96 2.31
N LYS A 90 13.22 10.16 3.44
CA LYS A 90 13.41 9.09 4.43
C LYS A 90 12.10 8.66 5.08
N THR A 91 11.15 9.58 5.23
CA THR A 91 9.91 9.38 6.00
C THR A 91 8.70 9.07 5.11
N LYS A 92 8.87 8.99 3.78
CA LYS A 92 7.78 8.77 2.82
C LYS A 92 6.77 9.92 2.78
N SER A 93 7.24 11.13 3.08
CA SER A 93 6.40 12.31 3.29
C SER A 93 5.90 12.97 2.00
N ASN A 94 6.55 12.75 0.86
CA ASN A 94 6.21 13.44 -0.38
C ASN A 94 4.98 12.79 -1.02
N LEU A 95 5.02 11.47 -1.16
CA LEU A 95 3.94 10.69 -1.76
C LEU A 95 2.97 10.13 -0.71
N GLY A 96 3.43 10.00 0.54
CA GLY A 96 2.67 9.47 1.67
C GLY A 96 2.96 7.99 1.90
N ALA A 97 3.28 7.63 3.15
CA ALA A 97 3.53 6.24 3.54
C ALA A 97 2.32 5.34 3.23
N ASN A 98 1.11 5.88 3.38
CA ASN A 98 -0.14 5.21 3.03
C ASN A 98 -0.30 4.95 1.53
N ALA A 99 0.14 5.86 0.66
CA ALA A 99 0.14 5.62 -0.77
C ALA A 99 1.11 4.49 -1.15
N LEU A 100 2.36 4.56 -0.67
CA LEU A 100 3.40 3.59 -0.96
C LEU A 100 3.03 2.19 -0.47
N LEU A 101 2.58 2.08 0.78
CA LEU A 101 2.21 0.79 1.37
C LEU A 101 1.01 0.16 0.67
N GLY A 102 0.01 0.95 0.28
CA GLY A 102 -1.15 0.47 -0.45
C GLY A 102 -0.77 -0.20 -1.77
N VAL A 103 0.09 0.46 -2.55
CA VAL A 103 0.60 -0.07 -3.81
C VAL A 103 1.46 -1.32 -3.58
N SER A 104 2.41 -1.25 -2.64
CA SER A 104 3.30 -2.37 -2.30
C SER A 104 2.54 -3.66 -1.97
N LEU A 105 1.52 -3.57 -1.12
CA LEU A 105 0.70 -4.72 -0.72
C LEU A 105 -0.22 -5.21 -1.85
N ALA A 106 -0.77 -4.30 -2.65
CA ALA A 106 -1.61 -4.67 -3.80
C ALA A 106 -0.80 -5.41 -4.87
N VAL A 107 0.44 -4.99 -5.12
CA VAL A 107 1.40 -5.69 -6.00
C VAL A 107 1.67 -7.10 -5.50
N ALA A 108 1.98 -7.28 -4.20
CA ALA A 108 2.22 -8.61 -3.64
C ALA A 108 1.00 -9.55 -3.82
N LYS A 109 -0.21 -9.02 -3.64
CA LYS A 109 -1.45 -9.78 -3.86
C LYS A 109 -1.67 -10.12 -5.33
N ALA A 110 -1.39 -9.19 -6.24
CA ALA A 110 -1.47 -9.43 -7.68
C ALA A 110 -0.45 -10.49 -8.13
N GLY A 111 0.79 -10.44 -7.60
CA GLY A 111 1.82 -11.46 -7.85
C GLY A 111 1.45 -12.84 -7.31
N ALA A 112 0.89 -12.91 -6.10
CA ALA A 112 0.34 -14.15 -5.55
C ALA A 112 -0.78 -14.72 -6.41
N ASN A 113 -1.70 -13.85 -6.86
CA ASN A 113 -2.81 -14.22 -7.72
C ASN A 113 -2.33 -14.70 -9.11
N TYR A 114 -1.32 -14.04 -9.70
CA TYR A 114 -0.69 -14.44 -10.95
C TYR A 114 -0.15 -15.88 -10.91
N LEU A 115 0.49 -16.26 -9.79
CA LEU A 115 1.03 -17.61 -9.59
C LEU A 115 0.01 -18.63 -9.07
N GLY A 116 -1.24 -18.22 -8.82
CA GLY A 116 -2.26 -19.08 -8.21
C GLY A 116 -1.91 -19.51 -6.78
N LEU A 117 -1.11 -18.73 -6.06
CA LEU A 117 -0.65 -19.04 -4.71
C LEU A 117 -1.45 -18.24 -3.67
N PRO A 118 -1.73 -18.83 -2.49
CA PRO A 118 -2.21 -18.04 -1.37
C PRO A 118 -1.11 -17.08 -0.90
N LEU A 119 -1.48 -15.88 -0.47
CA LEU A 119 -0.53 -14.79 -0.17
C LEU A 119 0.57 -15.19 0.83
N TYR A 120 0.24 -15.95 1.88
CA TYR A 120 1.22 -16.39 2.86
C TYR A 120 2.30 -17.29 2.25
N ARG A 121 1.96 -18.15 1.27
CA ARG A 121 2.91 -18.97 0.52
C ARG A 121 3.72 -18.14 -0.46
N TYR A 122 3.08 -17.18 -1.13
CA TYR A 122 3.77 -16.27 -2.04
C TYR A 122 4.87 -15.49 -1.32
N ILE A 123 4.58 -14.95 -0.13
CA ILE A 123 5.54 -14.16 0.65
C ILE A 123 6.59 -15.04 1.33
N GLY A 124 6.17 -16.13 1.99
CA GLY A 124 7.07 -16.90 2.87
C GLY A 124 7.68 -18.16 2.25
N GLY A 125 7.27 -18.52 1.02
CA GLY A 125 7.79 -19.67 0.29
C GLY A 125 7.28 -21.04 0.75
N THR A 126 8.09 -22.07 0.51
CA THR A 126 7.70 -23.47 0.71
C THR A 126 7.65 -23.90 2.19
N ASN A 127 8.31 -23.16 3.08
CA ASN A 127 8.40 -23.49 4.50
C ASN A 127 7.51 -22.60 5.40
N THR A 128 6.45 -21.99 4.85
CA THR A 128 5.48 -21.19 5.62
C THR A 128 4.36 -22.07 6.17
N TYR A 129 4.43 -22.40 7.47
CA TYR A 129 3.45 -23.24 8.15
C TYR A 129 3.17 -22.86 9.61
N VAL A 130 3.95 -21.93 10.18
CA VAL A 130 3.80 -21.52 11.59
C VAL A 130 2.64 -20.54 11.72
N LEU A 131 1.68 -20.86 12.60
CA LEU A 131 0.60 -19.96 12.99
C LEU A 131 0.97 -19.25 14.30
N PRO A 132 0.78 -17.92 14.41
CA PRO A 132 1.09 -17.19 15.63
C PRO A 132 0.09 -17.50 16.75
N VAL A 133 0.56 -17.50 18.00
CA VAL A 133 -0.33 -17.52 19.17
C VAL A 133 -0.91 -16.11 19.34
N PRO A 134 -2.25 -15.94 19.30
CA PRO A 134 -2.87 -14.63 19.43
C PRO A 134 -2.73 -14.09 20.86
N MET A 135 -2.32 -12.83 20.98
CA MET A 135 -2.44 -12.06 22.23
C MET A 135 -3.69 -11.19 22.12
N MET A 136 -4.69 -11.45 22.98
CA MET A 136 -5.98 -10.76 23.01
C MET A 136 -6.12 -9.94 24.30
#